data_AF-A0A1Y0RDI1-F1
#
_entry.id   AF-A0A1Y0RDI1-F1
#
_cell.length_a   1.000
_cell.length_b   1.000
_cell.length_c   1.000
_cell.angle_alpha   90.00
_cell.angle_beta   90.00
_cell.angle_gamma   90.00
#
_symmetry.space_group_name_H-M   'P 1'
#
loop_
_entity.id
_entity.type
_entity.pdbx_description
1 polymer ?
#
loop_
_entity_poly.entity_id
_entity_poly.type
_entity_poly.pdbx_seq_one_letter_code
_entity_poly.pdbx_strand_id
1 'polypeptide(L)'
;MKILEKNLYGECNFGDKRLSQRAASIGEVLSVKYGQPLSKIFKTASDLKRGYEFFSNPKTSFEKLTQPYFKQTAQEINGVPVVLAVGDTTIGLNSA
;
A
#
# COMPACT_ATOMS: atom_id res chain seq x y z
N MET A 1 -14.30 17.62 5.48
CA MET A 1 -13.03 16.99 5.91
C MET A 1 -12.29 16.56 4.65
N LYS A 2 -11.23 17.27 4.24
CA LYS A 2 -10.37 16.80 3.15
C LYS A 2 -9.45 15.75 3.76
N ILE A 3 -9.72 14.47 3.50
CA ILE A 3 -8.73 13.43 3.73
C ILE A 3 -7.72 13.61 2.60
N LEU A 4 -6.70 14.44 2.82
CA LEU A 4 -5.46 14.29 2.06
C LEU A 4 -4.87 12.97 2.56
N GLU A 5 -5.15 11.88 1.85
CA GLU A 5 -4.60 10.57 2.18
C GLU A 5 -3.08 10.70 2.18
N LYS A 6 -2.50 10.76 3.38
CA LYS A 6 -1.06 10.76 3.56
C LYS A 6 -0.56 9.43 3.01
N ASN A 7 0.29 9.49 1.99
CA ASN A 7 0.91 8.30 1.44
C ASN A 7 1.91 7.71 2.43
N LEU A 8 1.47 6.77 3.27
CA LEU A 8 2.30 6.15 4.30
C LEU A 8 3.21 5.04 3.77
N TYR A 9 3.13 4.69 2.49
CA TYR A 9 3.98 3.63 1.92
C TYR A 9 5.47 4.00 1.95
N GLY A 10 5.80 5.30 1.98
CA GLY A 10 7.16 5.78 2.19
C GLY A 10 7.73 5.51 3.59
N GLU A 11 6.86 5.26 4.57
CA GLU A 11 7.23 4.97 5.96
C GLU A 11 7.40 3.46 6.23
N CYS A 12 7.11 2.62 5.24
CA CYS A 12 7.33 1.17 5.35
C CYS A 12 8.81 0.86 5.59
N ASN A 13 9.09 0.03 6.59
CA ASN A 13 10.45 -0.42 6.87
C ASN A 13 10.73 -1.77 6.18
N PHE A 14 11.41 -1.72 5.04
CA PHE A 14 11.88 -2.90 4.32
C PHE A 14 13.36 -3.24 4.56
N GLY A 15 14.06 -2.46 5.40
CA GLY A 15 15.53 -2.53 5.54
C GLY A 15 16.31 -2.04 4.31
N ASP A 16 15.63 -1.45 3.31
CA ASP A 16 16.24 -0.78 2.16
C ASP A 16 15.41 0.47 1.81
N LYS A 17 16.02 1.65 1.95
CA LYS A 17 15.37 2.94 1.70
C LYS A 17 14.82 3.07 0.27
N ARG A 18 15.47 2.43 -0.71
CA ARG A 18 15.02 2.45 -2.12
C ARG A 18 13.70 1.70 -2.29
N LEU A 19 13.47 0.66 -1.49
CA LEU A 19 12.19 -0.06 -1.49
C LEU A 19 11.08 0.81 -0.89
N SER A 20 11.35 1.54 0.20
CA SER A 20 10.37 2.45 0.80
C SER A 20 10.00 3.59 -0.14
N GLN A 21 10.98 4.17 -0.83
CA GLN A 21 10.75 5.18 -1.87
C GLN A 21 9.93 4.64 -3.04
N ARG A 22 10.22 3.41 -3.47
CA ARG A 22 9.45 2.75 -4.53
C ARG A 22 8.02 2.46 -4.09
N ALA A 23 7.80 2.03 -2.85
CA ALA A 23 6.46 1.81 -2.30
C ALA A 23 5.63 3.10 -2.29
N ALA A 24 6.22 4.23 -1.86
CA ALA A 24 5.57 5.54 -1.97
C ALA A 24 5.17 5.86 -3.42
N SER A 25 6.10 5.71 -4.35
CA SER A 25 5.85 6.01 -5.78
C SER A 25 4.74 5.13 -6.36
N ILE A 26 4.76 3.82 -6.05
CA ILE A 26 3.72 2.88 -6.49
C ILE A 26 2.36 3.26 -5.90
N GLY A 27 2.30 3.54 -4.59
CA GLY A 27 1.07 3.90 -3.90
C GLY A 27 0.43 5.18 -4.46
N GLU A 28 1.24 6.18 -4.81
CA GLU A 28 0.76 7.43 -5.42
C GLU A 28 0.14 7.20 -6.80
N VAL A 29 0.76 6.37 -7.65
CA VAL A 29 0.22 6.13 -9.00
C VAL A 29 -1.00 5.19 -8.96
N LEU A 30 -1.06 4.27 -8.00
CA LEU A 30 -2.23 3.40 -7.80
C LEU A 30 -3.43 4.19 -7.26
N SER A 31 -3.23 5.18 -6.38
CA SER A 31 -4.32 5.95 -5.76
C SER A 31 -5.11 6.83 -6.74
N VAL A 32 -4.52 7.15 -7.90
CA VAL A 32 -5.19 7.95 -8.93
C VAL A 32 -5.82 7.11 -10.05
N LYS A 33 -5.56 5.79 -10.11
CA LYS A 33 -5.97 4.91 -11.21
C LYS A 33 -6.52 3.56 -10.71
N TYR A 34 -7.37 3.59 -9.69
CA TYR A 34 -8.00 2.39 -9.14
C TYR A 34 -8.71 1.55 -10.23
N GLY A 35 -8.58 0.23 -10.15
CA GLY A 35 -9.23 -0.73 -11.06
C GLY A 35 -8.61 -0.86 -12.45
N GLN A 36 -7.55 -0.11 -12.76
CA GLN A 36 -6.83 -0.25 -14.03
C GLN A 36 -5.69 -1.28 -13.92
N PRO A 37 -5.35 -2.00 -15.00
CA PRO A 37 -4.19 -2.90 -15.01
C PRO A 37 -2.88 -2.11 -14.87
N LEU A 38 -1.87 -2.70 -14.22
CA LEU A 38 -0.57 -2.06 -13.97
C LEU A 38 0.08 -1.50 -15.25
N SER A 39 -0.10 -2.17 -16.39
CA SER A 39 0.39 -1.72 -17.70
C SER A 39 -0.22 -0.39 -18.18
N LYS A 40 -1.41 -0.02 -17.73
CA LYS A 40 -2.03 1.30 -17.97
C LYS A 40 -1.67 2.33 -16.90
N ILE A 41 -1.29 1.85 -15.72
CA ILE A 41 -0.92 2.69 -14.58
C ILE A 41 0.50 3.25 -14.80
N PHE A 42 1.47 2.38 -15.04
CA PHE A 42 2.87 2.74 -15.29
C PHE A 42 3.08 3.20 -16.74
N LYS A 43 3.71 4.37 -16.92
CA LYS A 43 3.90 4.99 -18.24
C LYS A 43 5.06 4.39 -19.05
N THR A 44 6.05 3.81 -18.37
CA THR A 44 7.23 3.25 -19.02
C THR A 44 7.36 1.77 -18.73
N ALA A 45 7.95 1.01 -19.67
CA ALA A 45 8.25 -0.41 -19.46
C ALA A 45 9.20 -0.64 -18.26
N SER A 46 10.09 0.33 -18.01
CA SER A 46 11.02 0.29 -16.88
C SER A 46 10.29 0.36 -15.53
N ASP A 47 9.32 1.26 -15.41
CA ASP A 47 8.54 1.43 -14.18
C ASP A 47 7.59 0.25 -13.97
N LEU A 48 6.98 -0.25 -15.05
CA LEU A 48 6.14 -1.45 -15.00
C LEU A 48 6.93 -2.65 -14.47
N LYS A 49 8.11 -2.91 -15.04
CA LYS A 49 8.99 -3.99 -14.58
C LYS A 49 9.36 -3.82 -13.11
N ARG A 50 9.75 -2.60 -12.71
CA ARG A 50 10.10 -2.29 -11.31
C ARG A 50 8.94 -2.47 -10.35
N GLY A 51 7.70 -2.22 -10.79
CA GLY A 51 6.49 -2.50 -10.04
C GLY A 51 6.33 -4.00 -9.78
N TYR A 52 6.42 -4.83 -10.81
CA TYR A 52 6.38 -6.29 -10.66
C TYR A 52 7.51 -6.81 -9.76
N GLU A 53 8.76 -6.36 -9.97
CA GLU A 53 9.90 -6.73 -9.14
C GLU A 53 9.72 -6.32 -7.67
N PHE A 54 9.03 -5.21 -7.41
CA PHE A 54 8.68 -4.80 -6.05
C PHE A 54 7.71 -5.79 -5.42
N PHE A 55 6.60 -6.12 -6.09
CA PHE A 55 5.61 -7.05 -5.53
C PHE A 55 6.14 -8.49 -5.38
N SER A 56 7.14 -8.89 -6.18
CA SER A 56 7.80 -10.18 -6.03
C SER A 56 9.00 -10.17 -5.08
N ASN A 57 9.33 -9.04 -4.43
CA ASN A 57 10.51 -8.95 -3.58
C ASN A 57 10.23 -9.61 -2.21
N PRO A 58 11.07 -10.56 -1.75
CA PRO A 58 10.85 -11.22 -0.46
C PRO A 58 10.94 -10.25 0.74
N LYS A 59 11.54 -9.07 0.57
CA LYS A 59 11.61 -8.04 1.63
C LYS A 59 10.32 -7.26 1.80
N THR A 60 9.43 -7.26 0.80
CA THR A 60 8.22 -6.42 0.74
C THR A 60 6.97 -7.25 0.96
N SER A 61 6.91 -7.94 2.10
CA SER A 61 5.72 -8.70 2.49
C SER A 61 4.51 -7.79 2.70
N PHE A 62 3.31 -8.35 2.53
CA PHE A 62 2.04 -7.66 2.77
C PHE A 62 2.00 -7.01 4.17
N GLU A 63 2.39 -7.76 5.20
CA GLU A 63 2.46 -7.28 6.59
C GLU A 63 3.32 -6.01 6.75
N LYS A 64 4.50 -5.97 6.12
CA LYS A 64 5.39 -4.80 6.18
C LYS A 64 4.82 -3.60 5.42
N LEU A 65 4.08 -3.87 4.34
CA LEU A 65 3.46 -2.83 3.52
C LEU A 65 2.26 -2.19 4.24
N THR A 66 1.50 -2.96 5.02
CA THR A 66 0.31 -2.45 5.75
C THR A 66 0.63 -1.90 7.14
N GLN A 67 1.79 -2.24 7.72
CA GLN A 67 2.17 -1.83 9.07
C GLN A 67 2.00 -0.31 9.36
N PRO A 68 2.42 0.62 8.48
CA PRO A 68 2.25 2.04 8.77
C PRO A 68 0.78 2.46 8.91
N TYR A 69 -0.10 1.87 8.09
CA TYR A 69 -1.53 2.15 8.15
C TYR A 69 -2.18 1.55 9.40
N PHE A 70 -1.77 0.35 9.84
CA PHE A 70 -2.23 -0.18 11.13
C PHE A 70 -1.83 0.71 12.30
N LYS A 71 -0.59 1.24 12.28
CA LYS A 71 -0.14 2.22 13.29
C LYS A 71 -0.95 3.51 13.22
N GLN A 72 -1.24 4.00 12.02
CA GLN A 72 -2.06 5.18 11.82
C GLN A 72 -3.47 4.97 12.37
N THR A 73 -4.16 3.88 12.00
CA THR A 73 -5.49 3.56 12.54
C THR A 73 -5.46 3.49 14.06
N ALA A 74 -4.46 2.82 14.66
CA ALA A 74 -4.31 2.74 16.12
C ALA A 74 -4.11 4.12 16.77
N GLN A 75 -3.36 5.02 16.13
CA GLN A 75 -3.18 6.40 16.59
C GLN A 75 -4.46 7.22 16.47
N GLU A 76 -5.19 7.07 15.37
CA GLU A 76 -6.42 7.83 15.08
C GLU A 76 -7.58 7.43 16.01
N ILE A 77 -7.65 6.16 16.42
CA ILE A 77 -8.69 5.71 17.35
C ILE A 77 -8.35 5.99 18.83
N ASN A 78 -7.11 6.40 19.13
CA ASN A 78 -6.71 6.67 20.50
C ASN A 78 -7.52 7.84 21.10
N GLY A 79 -8.20 7.60 22.22
CA GLY A 79 -9.08 8.58 22.87
C GLY A 79 -10.47 8.70 22.24
N VAL A 80 -10.80 7.92 21.21
CA VAL A 80 -12.16 7.81 20.70
C VAL A 80 -12.98 6.96 21.68
N PRO A 81 -14.09 7.46 22.25
CA PRO A 81 -14.81 6.80 23.34
C PRO A 81 -15.46 5.47 22.93
N VAL A 82 -15.82 5.32 21.65
CA VAL A 82 -16.41 4.10 21.08
C VAL A 82 -15.86 3.89 19.68
N VAL A 83 -15.36 2.68 19.39
CA VAL A 83 -14.82 2.28 18.08
C VAL A 83 -15.54 1.02 17.62
N LEU A 84 -16.00 1.00 16.37
CA LEU A 84 -16.58 -0.20 15.76
C LEU A 84 -15.52 -0.93 14.94
N ALA A 85 -15.06 -2.08 15.43
CA ALA A 85 -14.13 -2.97 14.73
C ALA A 85 -14.91 -4.01 13.92
N VAL A 86 -15.38 -3.63 12.73
CA VAL A 86 -16.10 -4.55 11.83
C VAL A 86 -15.13 -5.60 11.29
N GLY A 87 -15.43 -6.87 11.50
CA GLY A 87 -14.67 -8.01 10.98
C GLY A 87 -15.54 -8.89 10.10
N ASP A 88 -15.00 -9.28 8.95
CA ASP A 88 -15.60 -10.23 8.01
C ASP A 88 -14.49 -11.02 7.30
N THR A 89 -14.84 -12.14 6.67
CA THR A 89 -13.89 -12.95 5.89
C THR A 89 -14.30 -13.01 4.43
N THR A 90 -13.40 -12.61 3.54
CA THR A 90 -13.58 -12.73 2.09
C THR A 90 -12.50 -13.63 1.48
N ILE A 91 -12.85 -14.39 0.46
CA ILE A 91 -11.91 -15.20 -0.31
C ILE A 91 -11.46 -14.40 -1.52
N GLY A 92 -10.14 -14.25 -1.72
CA GLY A 92 -9.58 -13.74 -2.96
C GLY A 92 -9.72 -14.81 -4.06
N LEU A 93 -10.43 -14.50 -5.13
CA LEU A 93 -10.44 -15.37 -6.32
C LEU A 93 -9.02 -15.38 -6.90
N ASN A 94 -8.31 -16.51 -6.76
CA ASN A 94 -7.11 -16.78 -7.54
C ASN A 94 -7.52 -17.01 -8.99
N SER A 95 -7.64 -15.94 -9.77
CA SER A 95 -7.67 -16.06 -11.23
C SER A 95 -6.27 -16.52 -11.67
N ALA A 96 -6.22 -17.79 -12.11
CA ALA A 96 -5.06 -18.44 -12.72
C ALA A 96 -4.59 -17.72 -14.00
#